data_AF-A0A2U8HH04-F1
#
_entry.id   AF-A0A2U8HH04-F1
#
_cell.length_a   1.000
_cell.length_b   1.000
_cell.length_c   1.000
_cell.angle_alpha   90.00
_cell.angle_beta   90.00
_cell.angle_gamma   90.00
#
_symmetry.space_group_name_H-M   'P 1'
#
loop_
_entity.id
_entity.type
_entity.pdbx_description
1 polymer ?
#
loop_
_entity_poly.entity_id
_entity_poly.type
_entity_poly.pdbx_seq_one_letter_code
_entity_poly.pdbx_strand_id
1 'polypeptide(L)'
;MNPFRIGYVTALLLGALWCLIIATTVAVAMSFATGAGFRPVWLALPLGALMGLACLRWGGHGRPLLPAALALAMLGLAALSGLAPLAIAPDASGPARWTGLIAATGFTALGMWKILEKTPEGALTRHVFEAAVIRFLTGFGYIFFTAIVVIPFYVMVMTSLKNQAALVQNPLDFSLDLSQGLGLFRSYVELMRDYNFGSYLWTSFYVSVLTVLITLAFAIPGAYAVARLRFRGQKVFSRSILLIYMVPMIVLALPIYIAFSMTGLRNTLFGIVLIYPVTTIPVALYMLQGYFRGLPSEVEEAGLMDGLSRLKVIWTITLPLSLPALASVSLYVFMIAWNEFLLAFMLLDDPGKFTLTRGIASLNSSEVPRQHLMAGSVIATVPIMVLFLGLERFMTKGLTAGSVKG
;
A
#
# COMPACT_ATOMS: atom_id res chain seq x y z
N MET A 1 -38.77 18.12 -11.54
CA MET A 1 -38.25 17.09 -10.61
C MET A 1 -37.09 16.37 -11.27
N ASN A 2 -35.99 16.12 -10.55
CA ASN A 2 -34.86 15.37 -11.11
C ASN A 2 -35.29 13.90 -11.31
N PRO A 3 -35.28 13.34 -12.55
CA PRO A 3 -35.76 11.99 -12.84
C PRO A 3 -35.00 10.89 -12.06
N PHE A 4 -33.81 11.20 -11.57
CA PHE A 4 -33.00 10.28 -10.76
C PHE A 4 -33.48 10.12 -9.30
N ARG A 5 -34.42 10.96 -8.82
CA ARG A 5 -34.96 10.91 -7.44
C ARG A 5 -36.27 10.13 -7.34
N ILE A 6 -36.34 9.00 -8.04
CA ILE A 6 -37.45 8.05 -7.97
C ILE A 6 -36.84 6.71 -7.56
N GLY A 7 -37.37 6.09 -6.50
CA GLY A 7 -36.82 4.87 -5.91
C GLY A 7 -36.53 3.80 -6.94
N TYR A 8 -37.49 3.53 -7.82
CA TYR A 8 -37.34 2.59 -8.93
C TYR A 8 -36.18 2.92 -9.87
N VAL A 9 -36.01 4.18 -10.27
CA VAL A 9 -34.92 4.62 -11.16
C VAL A 9 -33.58 4.52 -10.44
N THR A 10 -33.51 4.96 -9.17
CA THR A 10 -32.29 4.86 -8.36
C THR A 10 -31.88 3.40 -8.15
N ALA A 11 -32.82 2.52 -7.80
CA ALA A 11 -32.57 1.10 -7.58
C ALA A 11 -32.11 0.38 -8.85
N LEU A 12 -32.71 0.71 -10.00
CA LEU A 12 -32.31 0.17 -11.30
C LEU A 12 -30.86 0.53 -11.63
N LEU A 13 -30.51 1.82 -11.51
CA LEU A 13 -29.17 2.32 -11.84
C LEU A 13 -28.11 1.79 -10.88
N LEU A 14 -28.35 1.88 -9.56
CA LEU A 14 -27.41 1.37 -8.56
C LEU A 14 -27.28 -0.15 -8.66
N GLY A 15 -28.37 -0.86 -8.97
CA GLY A 15 -28.41 -2.30 -9.23
C GLY A 15 -27.53 -2.72 -10.40
N ALA A 16 -27.71 -2.07 -11.55
CA ALA A 16 -26.94 -2.36 -12.75
C ALA A 16 -25.43 -2.12 -12.51
N LEU A 17 -25.08 -0.96 -11.95
CA LEU A 17 -23.68 -0.60 -11.67
C LEU A 17 -23.05 -1.54 -10.64
N TRP A 18 -23.76 -1.85 -9.55
CA TRP A 18 -23.23 -2.72 -8.50
C TRP A 18 -22.99 -4.15 -8.99
N CYS A 19 -23.94 -4.71 -9.74
CA CYS A 19 -23.77 -6.04 -10.32
C CYS A 19 -22.58 -6.10 -11.27
N LEU A 20 -22.34 -5.04 -12.07
CA LEU A 20 -21.16 -4.97 -12.93
C LEU A 20 -19.85 -4.91 -12.12
N ILE A 21 -19.82 -4.13 -11.04
CA ILE A 21 -18.66 -4.04 -10.13
C ILE A 21 -18.39 -5.41 -9.51
N ILE A 22 -19.41 -6.08 -8.96
CA ILE A 22 -19.26 -7.40 -8.36
C ILE A 22 -18.84 -8.44 -9.40
N ALA A 23 -19.48 -8.46 -10.58
CA ALA A 23 -19.09 -9.36 -11.67
C ALA A 23 -17.62 -9.16 -12.06
N THR A 24 -17.17 -7.91 -12.21
CA THR A 24 -15.77 -7.61 -12.56
C THR A 24 -14.82 -8.07 -11.44
N THR A 25 -15.17 -7.78 -10.19
CA THR A 25 -14.34 -8.14 -9.02
C THR A 25 -14.22 -9.66 -8.88
N VAL A 26 -15.33 -10.38 -8.96
CA VAL A 26 -15.36 -11.84 -8.89
C VAL A 26 -14.65 -12.45 -10.10
N ALA A 27 -14.82 -11.89 -11.30
CA ALA A 27 -14.11 -12.38 -12.49
C ALA A 27 -12.59 -12.30 -12.33
N VAL A 28 -12.07 -11.17 -11.86
CA VAL A 28 -10.63 -10.99 -11.61
C VAL A 28 -10.16 -11.95 -10.53
N ALA A 29 -10.85 -12.00 -9.39
CA ALA A 29 -10.47 -12.86 -8.27
C ALA A 29 -10.47 -14.35 -8.66
N MET A 30 -11.50 -14.82 -9.37
CA MET A 30 -11.62 -16.20 -9.80
C MET A 30 -10.61 -16.56 -10.90
N SER A 31 -10.37 -15.65 -11.85
CA SER A 31 -9.35 -15.88 -12.89
C SER A 31 -7.97 -16.04 -12.26
N PHE A 32 -7.63 -15.20 -11.29
CA PHE A 32 -6.35 -15.31 -10.56
C PHE A 32 -6.26 -16.57 -9.70
N ALA A 33 -7.33 -16.93 -8.98
CA ALA A 33 -7.31 -18.07 -8.08
C ALA A 33 -7.29 -19.43 -8.80
N THR A 34 -7.83 -19.50 -10.03
CA THR A 34 -8.07 -20.78 -10.72
C THR A 34 -7.37 -20.91 -12.06
N GLY A 35 -6.88 -19.81 -12.63
CA GLY A 35 -6.30 -19.76 -13.97
C GLY A 35 -7.30 -19.85 -15.13
N ALA A 36 -8.55 -20.22 -14.86
CA ALA A 36 -9.60 -20.28 -15.86
C ALA A 36 -10.13 -18.88 -16.21
N GLY A 37 -10.63 -18.70 -17.43
CA GLY A 37 -11.15 -17.41 -17.88
C GLY A 37 -12.52 -17.08 -17.28
N PHE A 38 -12.58 -16.13 -16.34
CA PHE A 38 -13.84 -15.51 -15.91
C PHE A 38 -13.94 -14.11 -16.49
N ARG A 39 -15.11 -13.76 -17.04
CA ARG A 39 -15.33 -12.45 -17.68
C ARG A 39 -16.69 -11.87 -17.26
N PRO A 40 -16.75 -10.60 -16.83
CA PRO A 40 -18.04 -9.94 -16.68
C PRO A 40 -18.69 -9.79 -18.06
N VAL A 41 -20.00 -10.01 -18.13
CA VAL A 41 -20.78 -9.84 -19.36
C VAL A 41 -21.76 -8.69 -19.20
N TRP A 42 -22.17 -8.10 -20.33
CA TRP A 42 -23.16 -7.02 -20.34
C TRP A 42 -24.50 -7.41 -19.72
N LEU A 43 -24.81 -8.71 -19.68
CA LEU A 43 -25.98 -9.26 -18.98
C LEU A 43 -25.99 -8.95 -17.47
N ALA A 44 -24.84 -8.63 -16.87
CA ALA A 44 -24.76 -8.17 -15.48
C ALA A 44 -25.58 -6.89 -15.24
N LEU A 45 -25.69 -6.00 -16.23
CA LEU A 45 -26.46 -4.75 -16.12
C LEU A 45 -27.97 -5.01 -15.93
N PRO A 46 -28.67 -5.70 -16.85
CA PRO A 46 -30.11 -5.97 -16.67
C PRO A 46 -30.39 -6.89 -15.48
N LEU A 47 -29.53 -7.89 -15.20
CA LEU A 47 -29.70 -8.74 -14.02
C LEU A 47 -29.54 -7.95 -12.72
N GLY A 48 -28.55 -7.05 -12.66
CA GLY A 48 -28.35 -6.15 -11.54
C GLY A 48 -29.49 -5.16 -11.35
N ALA A 49 -30.00 -4.60 -12.44
CA ALA A 49 -31.19 -3.73 -12.45
C ALA A 49 -32.41 -4.46 -11.85
N LEU A 50 -32.69 -5.68 -12.30
CA LEU A 50 -33.77 -6.51 -11.76
C LEU A 50 -33.55 -6.83 -10.28
N MET A 51 -32.32 -7.14 -9.88
CA MET A 51 -31.95 -7.37 -8.48
C MET A 51 -32.19 -6.13 -7.61
N GLY A 52 -31.83 -4.95 -8.10
CA GLY A 52 -32.07 -3.68 -7.44
C GLY A 52 -33.56 -3.41 -7.24
N LEU A 53 -34.37 -3.64 -8.28
CA LEU A 53 -35.83 -3.52 -8.20
C LEU A 53 -36.44 -4.53 -7.21
N ALA A 54 -35.98 -5.78 -7.22
CA ALA A 54 -36.44 -6.80 -6.28
C ALA A 54 -36.06 -6.46 -4.83
N CYS A 55 -34.84 -5.94 -4.60
CA CYS A 55 -34.41 -5.45 -3.30
C CYS A 55 -35.24 -4.24 -2.85
N LEU A 56 -35.59 -3.32 -3.74
CA LEU A 56 -36.43 -2.18 -3.40
C LEU A 56 -37.86 -2.60 -3.03
N ARG A 57 -38.44 -3.51 -3.81
CA ARG A 57 -39.84 -3.95 -3.66
C ARG A 57 -40.07 -4.87 -2.47
N TRP A 58 -39.08 -5.70 -2.13
CA TRP A 58 -39.22 -6.71 -1.08
C TRP A 58 -38.29 -6.51 0.12
N GLY A 59 -37.33 -5.57 0.04
CA GLY A 59 -36.30 -5.29 1.04
C GLY A 59 -36.69 -4.32 2.14
N GLY A 60 -37.98 -4.16 2.40
CA GLY A 60 -38.47 -3.45 3.58
C GLY A 60 -37.84 -3.97 4.88
N HIS A 61 -37.84 -3.11 5.90
CA HIS A 61 -37.18 -3.35 7.19
C HIS A 61 -37.51 -4.74 7.77
N GLY A 62 -36.49 -5.53 8.11
CA GLY A 62 -36.63 -6.75 8.91
C GLY A 62 -36.60 -8.08 8.16
N ARG A 63 -36.19 -8.13 6.88
CA ARG A 63 -36.05 -9.40 6.11
C ARG A 63 -34.58 -9.74 5.81
N PRO A 64 -33.78 -10.20 6.79
CA PRO A 64 -32.36 -10.52 6.59
C PRO A 64 -32.14 -11.72 5.65
N LEU A 65 -33.16 -12.54 5.42
CA LEU A 65 -33.11 -13.69 4.51
C LEU A 65 -33.35 -13.32 3.03
N LEU A 66 -33.85 -12.11 2.76
CA LEU A 66 -34.11 -11.66 1.39
C LEU A 66 -32.88 -11.71 0.47
N PRO A 67 -31.70 -11.19 0.83
CA PRO A 67 -30.54 -11.25 -0.06
C PRO A 67 -30.14 -12.69 -0.39
N ALA A 68 -30.28 -13.63 0.55
CA ALA A 68 -30.00 -15.05 0.30
C ALA A 68 -31.02 -15.65 -0.68
N ALA A 69 -32.32 -15.37 -0.51
CA ALA A 69 -33.36 -15.83 -1.43
C ALA A 69 -33.17 -15.27 -2.85
N LEU A 70 -32.84 -13.98 -2.97
CA LEU A 70 -32.58 -13.35 -4.26
C LEU A 70 -31.30 -13.88 -4.92
N ALA A 71 -30.24 -14.10 -4.14
CA ALA A 71 -29.00 -14.73 -4.63
C ALA A 71 -29.28 -16.14 -5.15
N LEU A 72 -30.05 -16.97 -4.41
CA LEU A 72 -30.44 -18.31 -4.84
C LEU A 72 -31.32 -18.29 -6.10
N ALA A 73 -32.25 -17.35 -6.22
CA ALA A 73 -33.07 -17.20 -7.41
C ALA A 73 -32.21 -16.85 -8.64
N MET A 74 -31.28 -15.91 -8.50
CA MET A 74 -30.36 -15.52 -9.58
C MET A 74 -29.37 -16.65 -9.91
N LEU A 75 -28.91 -17.40 -8.91
CA LEU A 75 -28.06 -18.58 -9.09
C LEU A 75 -28.81 -19.70 -9.82
N GLY A 76 -30.06 -19.96 -9.45
CA GLY A 76 -30.93 -20.93 -10.12
C GLY A 76 -31.19 -20.55 -11.58
N LEU A 77 -31.46 -19.27 -11.84
CA LEU A 77 -31.61 -18.74 -13.20
C LEU A 77 -30.31 -18.94 -14.01
N ALA A 78 -29.15 -18.62 -13.43
CA ALA A 78 -27.85 -18.87 -14.05
C ALA A 78 -27.59 -20.36 -14.33
N ALA A 79 -27.98 -21.26 -13.41
CA ALA A 79 -27.78 -22.70 -13.55
C ALA A 79 -28.69 -23.33 -14.62
N LEU A 80 -29.95 -22.89 -14.71
CA LEU A 80 -30.96 -23.48 -15.60
C LEU A 80 -30.92 -22.91 -17.02
N SER A 81 -30.66 -21.61 -17.16
CA SER A 81 -30.76 -20.91 -18.45
C SER A 81 -29.40 -20.45 -19.01
N GLY A 82 -28.32 -20.58 -18.22
CA GLY A 82 -27.01 -20.04 -18.57
C GLY A 82 -26.91 -18.50 -18.48
N LEU A 83 -28.00 -17.81 -18.12
CA LEU A 83 -28.03 -16.36 -17.96
C LEU A 83 -27.37 -15.96 -16.64
N ALA A 84 -26.06 -15.69 -16.69
CA ALA A 84 -25.27 -15.28 -15.53
C ALA A 84 -24.65 -13.89 -15.74
N PRO A 85 -24.32 -13.17 -14.65
CA PRO A 85 -23.54 -11.93 -14.74
C PRO A 85 -22.08 -12.16 -15.16
N LEU A 86 -21.66 -13.43 -15.23
CA LEU A 86 -20.32 -13.89 -15.56
C LEU A 86 -20.36 -14.91 -16.70
N ALA A 87 -19.51 -14.71 -17.71
CA ALA A 87 -19.11 -15.78 -18.61
C ALA A 87 -17.94 -16.54 -17.99
N ILE A 88 -18.05 -17.86 -17.95
CA ILE A 88 -17.04 -18.75 -17.36
C ILE A 88 -16.56 -19.67 -18.47
N ALA A 89 -15.24 -19.73 -18.66
CA ALA A 89 -14.64 -20.53 -19.70
C ALA A 89 -14.91 -22.05 -19.49
N PRO A 90 -15.05 -22.85 -20.56
CA PRO A 90 -15.44 -24.26 -20.47
C PRO A 90 -14.45 -25.15 -19.71
N ASP A 91 -13.19 -24.74 -19.66
CA ASP A 91 -12.07 -25.39 -18.96
C ASP A 91 -12.08 -25.15 -17.44
N ALA A 92 -12.94 -24.25 -16.94
CA ALA A 92 -13.09 -24.04 -15.51
C ALA A 92 -13.62 -25.30 -14.80
N SER A 93 -12.96 -25.70 -13.72
CA SER A 93 -13.41 -26.83 -12.91
C SER A 93 -14.81 -26.60 -12.34
N GLY A 94 -15.56 -27.69 -12.14
CA GLY A 94 -16.91 -27.64 -11.56
C GLY A 94 -16.98 -26.80 -10.27
N PRO A 95 -16.10 -27.03 -9.28
CA PRO A 95 -16.04 -26.23 -8.06
C PRO A 95 -15.78 -24.74 -8.34
N ALA A 96 -14.82 -24.40 -9.21
CA ALA A 96 -14.51 -23.02 -9.56
C ALA A 96 -15.70 -22.30 -10.21
N ARG A 97 -16.44 -23.00 -11.07
CA ARG A 97 -17.64 -22.47 -11.71
C ARG A 97 -18.71 -22.11 -10.69
N TRP A 98 -18.99 -23.02 -9.77
CA TRP A 98 -19.99 -22.80 -8.72
C TRP A 98 -19.57 -21.72 -7.73
N THR A 99 -18.30 -21.69 -7.30
CA THR A 99 -17.81 -20.65 -6.39
C THR A 99 -17.90 -19.26 -7.03
N GLY A 100 -17.55 -19.13 -8.31
CA GLY A 100 -17.67 -17.87 -9.04
C GLY A 100 -19.13 -17.40 -9.18
N LEU A 101 -20.06 -18.29 -9.53
CA LEU A 101 -21.48 -17.94 -9.65
C LEU A 101 -22.11 -17.59 -8.29
N ILE A 102 -21.81 -18.37 -7.25
CA ILE A 102 -22.29 -18.12 -5.88
C ILE A 102 -21.76 -16.78 -5.37
N ALA A 103 -20.46 -16.49 -5.54
CA ALA A 103 -19.88 -15.23 -5.13
C ALA A 103 -20.51 -14.04 -5.88
N ALA A 104 -20.65 -14.14 -7.21
CA ALA A 104 -21.21 -13.05 -8.01
C ALA A 104 -22.67 -12.73 -7.66
N THR A 105 -23.50 -13.76 -7.50
CA THR A 105 -24.92 -13.59 -7.16
C THR A 105 -25.10 -13.17 -5.69
N GLY A 106 -24.37 -13.81 -4.77
CA GLY A 106 -24.40 -13.53 -3.34
C GLY A 106 -23.95 -12.11 -2.98
N PHE A 107 -22.79 -11.67 -3.45
CA PHE A 107 -22.29 -10.32 -3.16
C PHE A 107 -23.10 -9.23 -3.85
N THR A 108 -23.68 -9.51 -5.02
CA THR A 108 -24.61 -8.58 -5.68
C THR A 108 -25.86 -8.39 -4.82
N ALA A 109 -26.50 -9.48 -4.39
CA ALA A 109 -27.73 -9.42 -3.59
C ALA A 109 -27.50 -8.80 -2.21
N LEU A 110 -26.42 -9.20 -1.50
CA LEU A 110 -26.07 -8.66 -0.18
C LEU A 110 -25.74 -7.16 -0.24
N GLY A 111 -24.94 -6.75 -1.23
CA GLY A 111 -24.59 -5.34 -1.40
C GLY A 111 -25.81 -4.49 -1.76
N MET A 112 -26.68 -4.98 -2.66
CA MET A 112 -27.91 -4.29 -3.04
C MET A 112 -28.89 -4.14 -1.89
N TRP A 113 -29.07 -5.18 -1.11
CA TRP A 113 -29.90 -5.12 0.08
C TRP A 113 -29.41 -4.02 1.05
N LYS A 114 -28.11 -3.97 1.37
CA LYS A 114 -27.54 -2.92 2.24
C LYS A 114 -27.67 -1.50 1.66
N ILE A 115 -27.47 -1.36 0.36
CA ILE A 115 -27.53 -0.06 -0.32
C ILE A 115 -28.96 0.50 -0.34
N LEU A 116 -29.97 -0.37 -0.53
CA LEU A 116 -31.37 0.03 -0.73
C LEU A 116 -32.28 -0.16 0.49
N GLU A 117 -31.80 -0.75 1.60
CA GLU A 117 -32.60 -1.07 2.80
C GLU A 117 -33.50 0.07 3.34
N LYS A 118 -33.05 1.32 3.18
CA LYS A 118 -33.77 2.51 3.67
C LYS A 118 -34.37 3.36 2.55
N THR A 119 -34.46 2.81 1.34
CA THR A 119 -34.93 3.52 0.14
C THR A 119 -36.39 3.13 -0.14
N PRO A 120 -37.35 4.07 -0.13
CA PRO A 120 -38.73 3.79 -0.50
C PRO A 120 -38.89 3.69 -2.02
N GLU A 121 -39.97 3.06 -2.48
CA GLU A 121 -40.25 2.82 -3.89
C GLU A 121 -40.54 4.10 -4.69
N GLY A 122 -41.20 5.07 -4.07
CA GLY A 122 -41.74 6.27 -4.73
C GLY A 122 -40.75 7.44 -4.88
N ALA A 123 -41.28 8.66 -4.80
CA ALA A 123 -40.46 9.87 -4.87
C ALA A 123 -39.49 9.95 -3.69
N LEU A 124 -38.20 10.14 -3.99
CA LEU A 124 -37.15 10.24 -2.99
C LEU A 124 -36.95 11.68 -2.56
N THR A 125 -36.84 11.89 -1.24
CA THR A 125 -36.25 13.13 -0.72
C THR A 125 -34.77 13.16 -1.09
N ARG A 126 -34.20 14.38 -1.14
CA ARG A 126 -32.77 14.57 -1.42
C ARG A 126 -31.89 13.73 -0.48
N HIS A 127 -32.21 13.73 0.82
CA HIS A 127 -31.45 13.00 1.84
C HIS A 127 -31.47 11.48 1.63
N VAL A 128 -32.62 10.89 1.27
CA VAL A 128 -32.71 9.44 1.08
C VAL A 128 -31.97 9.01 -0.19
N PHE A 129 -32.11 9.78 -1.27
CA PHE A 129 -31.33 9.56 -2.49
C PHE A 129 -29.82 9.66 -2.23
N GLU A 130 -29.37 10.74 -1.59
CA GLU A 130 -27.95 10.93 -1.26
C GLU A 130 -27.43 9.81 -0.34
N ALA A 131 -28.22 9.36 0.64
CA ALA A 131 -27.83 8.26 1.52
C ALA A 131 -27.63 6.94 0.77
N ALA A 132 -28.50 6.60 -0.19
CA ALA A 132 -28.35 5.41 -1.02
C ALA A 132 -27.09 5.48 -1.89
N VAL A 133 -26.84 6.64 -2.51
CA VAL A 133 -25.63 6.89 -3.30
C VAL A 133 -24.37 6.81 -2.44
N ILE A 134 -24.38 7.40 -1.24
CA ILE A 134 -23.24 7.33 -0.31
C ILE A 134 -22.94 5.87 0.06
N ARG A 135 -23.94 5.06 0.41
CA ARG A 135 -23.72 3.63 0.71
C ARG A 135 -23.13 2.87 -0.46
N PHE A 136 -23.62 3.15 -1.67
CA PHE A 136 -23.06 2.59 -2.89
C PHE A 136 -21.60 2.99 -3.06
N LEU A 137 -21.29 4.29 -2.95
CA LEU A 137 -19.92 4.81 -3.09
C LEU A 137 -18.98 4.29 -2.00
N THR A 138 -19.46 4.12 -0.77
CA THR A 138 -18.70 3.51 0.33
C THR A 138 -18.39 2.04 0.03
N GLY A 139 -19.39 1.26 -0.40
CA GLY A 139 -19.20 -0.13 -0.78
C GLY A 139 -18.24 -0.29 -1.97
N PHE A 140 -18.41 0.54 -3.00
CA PHE A 140 -17.51 0.60 -4.16
C PHE A 140 -16.10 0.99 -3.73
N GLY A 141 -15.98 2.02 -2.88
CA GLY A 141 -14.71 2.47 -2.33
C GLY A 141 -13.98 1.34 -1.61
N TYR A 142 -14.64 0.59 -0.74
CA TYR A 142 -14.02 -0.56 -0.07
C TYR A 142 -13.50 -1.61 -1.06
N ILE A 143 -14.28 -1.98 -2.07
CA ILE A 143 -13.86 -2.95 -3.08
C ILE A 143 -12.68 -2.40 -3.90
N PHE A 144 -12.82 -1.18 -4.41
CA PHE A 144 -11.84 -0.54 -5.28
C PHE A 144 -10.50 -0.32 -4.58
N PHE A 145 -10.52 0.29 -3.37
CA PHE A 145 -9.29 0.54 -2.61
C PHE A 145 -8.65 -0.75 -2.09
N THR A 146 -9.44 -1.76 -1.71
CA THR A 146 -8.87 -3.07 -1.35
C THR A 146 -8.24 -3.74 -2.57
N ALA A 147 -8.92 -3.73 -3.72
CA ALA A 147 -8.42 -4.35 -4.95
C ALA A 147 -7.12 -3.68 -5.43
N ILE A 148 -7.10 -2.35 -5.55
CA ILE A 148 -5.91 -1.62 -6.05
C ILE A 148 -4.68 -1.81 -5.15
N VAL A 149 -4.89 -2.02 -3.84
CA VAL A 149 -3.80 -2.27 -2.88
C VAL A 149 -3.42 -3.75 -2.89
N VAL A 150 -4.36 -4.68 -2.68
CA VAL A 150 -4.05 -6.09 -2.44
C VAL A 150 -3.64 -6.84 -3.70
N ILE A 151 -4.23 -6.52 -4.86
CA ILE A 151 -3.97 -7.27 -6.10
C ILE A 151 -2.49 -7.25 -6.51
N PRO A 152 -1.79 -6.10 -6.56
CA PRO A 152 -0.38 -6.08 -6.91
C PRO A 152 0.49 -6.95 -5.98
N PHE A 153 0.25 -6.91 -4.66
CA PHE A 153 0.97 -7.76 -3.71
C PHE A 153 0.64 -9.24 -3.88
N TYR A 154 -0.63 -9.57 -4.12
CA TYR A 154 -1.05 -10.94 -4.40
C TYR A 154 -0.36 -11.48 -5.66
N VAL A 155 -0.39 -10.72 -6.77
CA VAL A 155 0.28 -11.10 -8.02
C VAL A 155 1.78 -11.24 -7.81
N MET A 156 2.41 -10.31 -7.08
CA MET A 156 3.84 -10.38 -6.77
C MET A 156 4.20 -11.67 -6.03
N VAL A 157 3.47 -12.01 -4.96
CA VAL A 157 3.73 -13.23 -4.17
C VAL A 157 3.45 -14.47 -5.01
N MET A 158 2.31 -14.56 -5.69
CA MET A 158 1.98 -15.77 -6.46
C MET A 158 2.92 -15.99 -7.64
N THR A 159 3.33 -14.92 -8.33
CA THR A 159 4.31 -15.01 -9.43
C THR A 159 5.66 -15.51 -8.93
N SER A 160 6.07 -15.14 -7.71
CA SER A 160 7.34 -15.60 -7.13
C SER A 160 7.38 -17.10 -6.80
N LEU A 161 6.20 -17.70 -6.60
CA LEU A 161 6.03 -19.12 -6.25
C LEU A 161 5.79 -20.02 -7.47
N LYS A 162 5.67 -19.44 -8.68
CA LYS A 162 5.39 -20.19 -9.91
C LYS A 162 6.62 -20.28 -10.81
N ASN A 163 6.63 -21.32 -11.63
CA ASN A 163 7.62 -21.50 -12.69
C ASN A 163 7.34 -20.55 -13.87
N GLN A 164 8.40 -19.95 -14.42
CA GLN A 164 8.40 -19.11 -15.61
C GLN A 164 7.66 -19.75 -16.78
N ALA A 165 7.83 -21.05 -17.02
CA ALA A 165 7.13 -21.75 -18.10
C ALA A 165 5.60 -21.68 -17.92
N ALA A 166 5.11 -21.86 -16.69
CA ALA A 166 3.67 -21.76 -16.38
C ALA A 166 3.16 -20.32 -16.54
N LEU A 167 3.95 -19.33 -16.10
CA LEU A 167 3.61 -17.91 -16.25
C LEU A 167 3.56 -17.45 -17.71
N VAL A 168 4.40 -18.01 -18.58
CA VAL A 168 4.37 -17.74 -20.02
C VAL A 168 3.17 -18.41 -20.70
N GLN A 169 2.81 -19.62 -20.28
CA GLN A 169 1.66 -20.36 -20.82
C GLN A 169 0.33 -19.71 -20.43
N ASN A 170 0.16 -19.32 -19.17
CA ASN A 170 -1.03 -18.62 -18.69
C ASN A 170 -0.66 -17.51 -17.70
N PRO A 171 -0.50 -16.26 -18.18
CA PRO A 171 -0.11 -15.12 -17.35
C PRO A 171 -1.13 -14.73 -16.27
N LEU A 172 -2.36 -15.22 -16.35
CA LEU A 172 -3.43 -14.91 -15.41
C LEU A 172 -3.62 -16.01 -14.36
N ASP A 173 -2.96 -17.15 -14.52
CA ASP A 173 -3.03 -18.25 -13.58
C ASP A 173 -2.06 -18.02 -12.42
N PHE A 174 -2.61 -17.65 -11.27
CA PHE A 174 -1.89 -17.53 -10.00
C PHE A 174 -2.26 -18.64 -9.02
N SER A 175 -2.88 -19.74 -9.50
CA SER A 175 -3.11 -20.93 -8.68
C SER A 175 -1.78 -21.59 -8.28
N LEU A 176 -1.77 -22.23 -7.11
CA LEU A 176 -0.59 -22.93 -6.59
C LEU A 176 -0.76 -24.43 -6.75
N ASP A 177 0.25 -25.08 -7.33
CA ASP A 177 0.35 -26.53 -7.37
C ASP A 177 0.96 -27.03 -6.05
N LEU A 178 0.10 -27.32 -5.08
CA LEU A 178 0.51 -27.78 -3.75
C LEU A 178 1.26 -29.12 -3.77
N SER A 179 1.18 -29.89 -4.87
CA SER A 179 1.93 -31.14 -5.00
C SER A 179 3.44 -30.92 -5.02
N GLN A 180 3.89 -29.71 -5.38
CA GLN A 180 5.31 -29.35 -5.41
C GLN A 180 5.93 -29.16 -4.02
N GLY A 181 5.11 -29.02 -2.96
CA GLY A 181 5.59 -28.84 -1.59
C GLY A 181 6.61 -27.70 -1.45
N LEU A 182 7.82 -28.02 -0.99
CA LEU A 182 8.92 -27.05 -0.84
C LEU A 182 9.46 -26.53 -2.19
N GLY A 183 9.16 -27.21 -3.31
CA GLY A 183 9.53 -26.77 -4.65
C GLY A 183 8.94 -25.41 -5.03
N LEU A 184 7.83 -25.00 -4.42
CA LEU A 184 7.24 -23.66 -4.60
C LEU A 184 8.21 -22.53 -4.20
N PHE A 185 9.14 -22.79 -3.27
CA PHE A 185 10.11 -21.79 -2.81
C PHE A 185 11.44 -21.83 -3.58
N ARG A 186 11.54 -22.63 -4.64
CA ARG A 186 12.75 -22.77 -5.46
C ARG A 186 13.31 -21.42 -5.91
N SER A 187 12.46 -20.52 -6.38
CA SER A 187 12.86 -19.17 -6.83
C SER A 187 13.62 -18.39 -5.76
N TYR A 188 13.27 -18.55 -4.48
CA TYR A 188 13.92 -17.89 -3.35
C TYR A 188 15.29 -18.51 -3.04
N VAL A 189 15.39 -19.84 -3.13
CA VAL A 189 16.65 -20.57 -2.91
C VAL A 189 17.66 -20.23 -4.01
N GLU A 190 17.24 -20.29 -5.29
CA GLU A 190 18.06 -19.93 -6.45
C GLU A 190 18.51 -18.46 -6.36
N LEU A 191 17.62 -17.56 -5.94
CA LEU A 191 17.97 -16.16 -5.75
C LEU A 191 19.08 -15.96 -4.70
N MET A 192 19.00 -16.66 -3.57
CA MET A 192 20.01 -16.57 -2.51
C MET A 192 21.33 -17.22 -2.91
N ARG A 193 21.27 -18.35 -3.62
CA ARG A 193 22.44 -19.16 -3.98
C ARG A 193 23.18 -18.63 -5.21
N ASP A 194 22.45 -18.31 -6.27
CA ASP A 194 23.02 -18.09 -7.61
C ASP A 194 23.15 -16.60 -7.93
N TYR A 195 22.33 -15.74 -7.31
CA TYR A 195 22.31 -14.29 -7.57
C TYR A 195 22.91 -13.44 -6.44
N ASN A 196 23.56 -14.06 -5.45
CA ASN A 196 24.19 -13.39 -4.30
C ASN A 196 23.25 -12.42 -3.54
N PHE A 197 21.95 -12.68 -3.58
CA PHE A 197 20.94 -11.73 -3.13
C PHE A 197 21.01 -11.41 -1.62
N GLY A 198 21.55 -12.35 -0.82
CA GLY A 198 21.84 -12.12 0.59
C GLY A 198 22.84 -10.97 0.82
N SER A 199 23.82 -10.79 -0.09
CA SER A 199 24.76 -9.68 -0.03
C SER A 199 24.05 -8.34 -0.30
N TYR A 200 23.11 -8.30 -1.25
CA TYR A 200 22.35 -7.08 -1.54
C TYR A 200 21.44 -6.68 -0.39
N LEU A 201 20.81 -7.68 0.26
CA LEU A 201 20.00 -7.48 1.45
C LEU A 201 20.84 -6.90 2.59
N TRP A 202 22.02 -7.47 2.85
CA TRP A 202 22.93 -7.00 3.88
C TRP A 202 23.46 -5.60 3.58
N THR A 203 23.86 -5.34 2.34
CA THR A 203 24.36 -4.04 1.89
C THR A 203 23.30 -2.96 2.06
N SER A 204 22.06 -3.21 1.62
CA SER A 204 20.94 -2.28 1.83
C SER A 204 20.62 -2.06 3.29
N PHE A 205 20.59 -3.12 4.10
CA PHE A 205 20.35 -3.01 5.53
C PHE A 205 21.43 -2.15 6.21
N TYR A 206 22.69 -2.46 5.96
CA TYR A 206 23.84 -1.75 6.50
C TYR A 206 23.83 -0.26 6.12
N VAL A 207 23.66 0.04 4.82
CA VAL A 207 23.59 1.41 4.31
C VAL A 207 22.40 2.17 4.90
N SER A 208 21.24 1.52 5.01
CA SER A 208 20.02 2.17 5.53
C SER A 208 20.13 2.47 7.02
N VAL A 209 20.68 1.56 7.81
CA VAL A 209 20.92 1.79 9.25
C VAL A 209 21.92 2.92 9.46
N LEU A 210 23.04 2.93 8.74
CA LEU A 210 24.00 4.04 8.83
C LEU A 210 23.39 5.37 8.40
N THR A 211 22.57 5.35 7.35
CA THR A 211 21.85 6.55 6.90
C THR A 211 20.95 7.09 8.00
N VAL A 212 20.16 6.23 8.67
CA VAL A 212 19.32 6.64 9.81
C VAL A 212 20.17 7.28 10.91
N LEU A 213 21.26 6.63 11.31
CA LEU A 213 22.12 7.12 12.40
C LEU A 213 22.75 8.47 12.06
N ILE A 214 23.33 8.62 10.88
CA ILE A 214 23.95 9.88 10.42
C ILE A 214 22.87 10.96 10.31
N THR A 215 21.74 10.64 9.67
CA THR A 215 20.65 11.60 9.49
C THR A 215 20.11 12.11 10.81
N LEU A 216 19.88 11.24 11.80
CA LEU A 216 19.44 11.66 13.14
C LEU A 216 20.52 12.46 13.88
N ALA A 217 21.79 12.08 13.76
CA ALA A 217 22.90 12.80 14.38
C ALA A 217 22.94 14.28 13.97
N PHE A 218 22.60 14.59 12.71
CA PHE A 218 22.50 15.97 12.22
C PHE A 218 21.10 16.58 12.44
N ALA A 219 20.03 15.81 12.24
CA ALA A 219 18.66 16.30 12.29
C ALA A 219 18.20 16.63 13.71
N ILE A 220 18.59 15.86 14.73
CA ILE A 220 18.22 16.11 16.13
C ILE A 220 18.70 17.50 16.60
N PRO A 221 20.00 17.82 16.57
CA PRO A 221 20.47 19.13 17.03
C PRO A 221 19.96 20.27 16.14
N GLY A 222 19.88 20.05 14.82
CA GLY A 222 19.37 21.07 13.89
C GLY A 222 17.88 21.39 14.13
N ALA A 223 17.04 20.37 14.27
CA ALA A 223 15.62 20.55 14.55
C ALA A 223 15.40 21.18 15.93
N TYR A 224 16.17 20.76 16.94
CA TYR A 224 16.11 21.33 18.28
C TYR A 224 16.48 22.81 18.28
N ALA A 225 17.59 23.18 17.60
CA ALA A 225 18.01 24.57 17.48
C ALA A 225 16.92 25.43 16.85
N VAL A 226 16.28 24.97 15.79
CA VAL A 226 15.23 25.73 15.10
C VAL A 226 13.90 25.73 15.87
N ALA A 227 13.63 24.71 16.69
CA ALA A 227 12.43 24.64 17.52
C ALA A 227 12.53 25.48 18.80
N ARG A 228 13.71 25.50 19.45
CA ARG A 228 13.90 26.05 20.80
C ARG A 228 14.75 27.31 20.87
N LEU A 229 15.79 27.42 20.04
CA LEU A 229 16.72 28.54 20.14
C LEU A 229 16.24 29.73 19.32
N ARG A 230 16.42 30.93 19.86
CA ARG A 230 16.19 32.19 19.13
C ARG A 230 17.52 32.67 18.58
N PHE A 231 17.68 32.62 17.27
CA PHE A 231 18.88 33.11 16.59
C PHE A 231 18.51 33.88 15.31
N ARG A 232 19.42 34.74 14.86
CA ARG A 232 19.19 35.59 13.69
C ARG A 232 19.10 34.72 12.44
N GLY A 233 17.99 34.81 11.70
CA GLY A 233 17.74 34.00 10.50
C GLY A 233 16.98 32.68 10.73
N GLN A 234 16.57 32.35 11.96
CA GLN A 234 15.83 31.12 12.29
C GLN A 234 14.62 30.85 11.38
N LYS A 235 13.81 31.88 11.07
CA LYS A 235 12.64 31.73 10.18
C LYS A 235 13.04 31.41 8.74
N VAL A 236 14.14 31.98 8.25
CA VAL A 236 14.66 31.72 6.90
C VAL A 236 15.20 30.30 6.83
N PHE A 237 16.00 29.89 7.82
CA PHE A 237 16.52 28.52 7.91
C PHE A 237 15.40 27.47 8.01
N SER A 238 14.38 27.74 8.83
CA SER A 238 13.20 26.88 8.91
C SER A 238 12.49 26.69 7.58
N ARG A 239 12.40 27.75 6.75
CA ARG A 239 11.76 27.69 5.42
C ARG A 239 12.68 27.02 4.40
N SER A 240 13.99 27.24 4.48
CA SER A 240 14.94 26.65 3.53
C SER A 240 15.01 25.13 3.64
N ILE A 241 14.83 24.54 4.83
CA ILE A 241 14.74 23.08 5.01
C ILE A 241 13.67 22.48 4.08
N LEU A 242 12.48 23.08 4.05
CA LEU A 242 11.39 22.62 3.19
C LEU A 242 11.71 22.85 1.71
N LEU A 243 12.26 24.02 1.36
CA LEU A 243 12.63 24.32 -0.03
C LEU A 243 13.68 23.34 -0.58
N ILE A 244 14.69 22.97 0.22
CA ILE A 244 15.71 22.00 -0.16
C ILE A 244 15.08 20.61 -0.37
N TYR A 245 14.16 20.19 0.51
CA TYR A 245 13.47 18.90 0.37
C TYR A 245 12.62 18.81 -0.91
N MET A 246 12.08 19.94 -1.39
CA MET A 246 11.26 19.98 -2.60
C MET A 246 12.07 19.88 -3.90
N VAL A 247 13.41 20.01 -3.84
CA VAL A 247 14.25 19.88 -5.04
C VAL A 247 14.28 18.42 -5.49
N PRO A 248 13.86 18.11 -6.73
CA PRO A 248 13.90 16.74 -7.21
C PRO A 248 15.35 16.26 -7.38
N MET A 249 15.73 15.19 -6.68
CA MET A 249 17.10 14.66 -6.73
C MET A 249 17.57 14.28 -8.12
N ILE A 250 16.65 13.93 -9.03
CA ILE A 250 16.97 13.59 -10.42
C ILE A 250 17.64 14.74 -11.18
N VAL A 251 17.33 16.00 -10.84
CA VAL A 251 17.97 17.18 -11.44
C VAL A 251 19.44 17.28 -11.04
N LEU A 252 19.79 16.80 -9.85
CA LEU A 252 21.16 16.80 -9.32
C LEU A 252 21.93 15.53 -9.68
N ALA A 253 21.32 14.57 -10.37
CA ALA A 253 21.92 13.27 -10.66
C ALA A 253 23.24 13.41 -11.45
N LEU A 254 23.23 14.12 -12.58
CA LEU A 254 24.43 14.31 -13.40
C LEU A 254 25.57 15.04 -12.65
N PRO A 255 25.33 16.18 -11.97
CA PRO A 255 26.36 16.80 -11.13
C PRO A 255 26.95 15.88 -10.06
N ILE A 256 26.10 15.12 -9.36
CA ILE A 256 26.55 14.16 -8.33
C ILE A 256 27.42 13.07 -8.96
N TYR A 257 27.01 12.51 -10.09
CA TYR A 257 27.79 11.51 -10.81
C TYR A 257 29.17 11.99 -11.20
N ILE A 258 29.27 13.20 -11.77
CA ILE A 258 30.55 13.81 -12.16
C ILE A 258 31.42 14.01 -10.92
N ALA A 259 30.88 14.61 -9.85
CA ALA A 259 31.62 14.86 -8.61
C ALA A 259 32.14 13.55 -7.97
N PHE A 260 31.30 12.52 -7.90
CA PHE A 260 31.66 11.23 -7.32
C PHE A 260 32.68 10.47 -8.18
N SER A 261 32.62 10.64 -9.50
CA SER A 261 33.62 10.07 -10.41
C SER A 261 34.97 10.79 -10.27
N MET A 262 34.98 12.12 -10.18
CA MET A 262 36.21 12.91 -10.01
C MET A 262 36.90 12.68 -8.66
N THR A 263 36.14 12.41 -7.60
CA THR A 263 36.65 12.19 -6.25
C THR A 263 36.97 10.72 -5.94
N GLY A 264 36.69 9.80 -6.86
CA GLY A 264 36.88 8.36 -6.63
C GLY A 264 35.87 7.73 -5.66
N LEU A 265 34.77 8.43 -5.34
CA LEU A 265 33.69 7.94 -4.48
C LEU A 265 32.69 7.05 -5.22
N ARG A 266 32.70 7.09 -6.55
CA ARG A 266 31.88 6.20 -7.38
C ARG A 266 32.29 4.74 -7.18
N ASN A 267 31.30 3.85 -7.22
CA ASN A 267 31.42 2.41 -7.02
C ASN A 267 31.99 2.05 -5.64
N THR A 268 31.65 2.84 -4.62
CA THR A 268 32.01 2.61 -3.21
C THR A 268 30.78 2.68 -2.31
N LEU A 269 30.72 1.82 -1.29
CA LEU A 269 29.68 1.90 -0.26
C LEU A 269 29.80 3.16 0.60
N PHE A 270 31.02 3.64 0.80
CA PHE A 270 31.27 4.89 1.52
C PHE A 270 30.61 6.08 0.81
N GLY A 271 30.72 6.17 -0.53
CA GLY A 271 30.03 7.18 -1.31
C GLY A 271 28.51 7.13 -1.11
N ILE A 272 27.91 5.93 -1.11
CA ILE A 272 26.48 5.75 -0.87
C ILE A 272 26.07 6.22 0.54
N VAL A 273 26.80 5.78 1.57
CA VAL A 273 26.55 6.17 2.97
C VAL A 273 26.72 7.69 3.17
N LEU A 274 27.56 8.35 2.36
CA LEU A 274 27.72 9.80 2.40
C LEU A 274 26.54 10.55 1.75
N ILE A 275 26.06 10.07 0.59
CA ILE A 275 25.04 10.80 -0.18
C ILE A 275 23.60 10.56 0.29
N TYR A 276 23.29 9.38 0.85
CA TYR A 276 21.94 9.07 1.34
C TYR A 276 21.47 9.97 2.50
N PRO A 277 22.32 10.35 3.49
CA PRO A 277 21.95 11.33 4.50
C PRO A 277 21.61 12.70 3.91
N VAL A 278 22.27 13.13 2.82
CA VAL A 278 21.99 14.43 2.19
C VAL A 278 20.53 14.54 1.74
N THR A 279 19.93 13.43 1.27
CA THR A 279 18.53 13.40 0.83
C THR A 279 17.54 13.25 1.99
N THR A 280 17.96 12.68 3.11
CA THR A 280 17.09 12.34 4.23
C THR A 280 17.15 13.34 5.40
N ILE A 281 18.24 14.10 5.54
CA ILE A 281 18.38 15.16 6.56
C ILE A 281 17.29 16.23 6.45
N PRO A 282 16.94 16.79 5.27
CA PRO A 282 15.93 17.84 5.17
C PRO A 282 14.56 17.38 5.69
N VAL A 283 14.15 16.15 5.36
CA VAL A 283 12.86 15.62 5.81
C VAL A 283 12.86 15.26 7.29
N ALA A 284 13.96 14.67 7.80
CA ALA A 284 14.11 14.39 9.22
C ALA A 284 14.11 15.68 10.06
N LEU A 285 14.82 16.72 9.60
CA LEU A 285 14.79 18.06 10.22
C LEU A 285 13.38 18.62 10.26
N TYR A 286 12.65 18.58 9.14
CA TYR A 286 11.29 19.10 9.05
C TYR A 286 10.33 18.37 10.02
N MET A 287 10.36 17.03 10.02
CA MET A 287 9.51 16.22 10.90
C MET A 287 9.82 16.43 12.39
N LEU A 288 11.11 16.37 12.77
CA LEU A 288 11.53 16.57 14.16
C LEU A 288 11.29 18.00 14.64
N GLN A 289 11.45 18.99 13.77
CA GLN A 289 11.18 20.38 14.11
C GLN A 289 9.70 20.57 14.46
N GLY A 290 8.79 20.01 13.67
CA GLY A 290 7.35 20.05 13.94
C GLY A 290 7.01 19.42 15.28
N TYR A 291 7.63 18.27 15.58
CA TYR A 291 7.40 17.55 16.83
C TYR A 291 7.96 18.28 18.06
N PHE A 292 9.23 18.70 18.03
CA PHE A 292 9.86 19.39 19.16
C PHE A 292 9.12 20.67 19.53
N ARG A 293 8.56 21.41 18.55
CA ARG A 293 7.71 22.58 18.85
C ARG A 293 6.46 22.25 19.65
N GLY A 294 5.92 21.05 19.52
CA GLY A 294 4.74 20.60 20.26
C GLY A 294 5.02 20.13 21.69
N LEU A 295 6.29 19.89 22.04
CA LEU A 295 6.66 19.51 23.40
C LEU A 295 6.60 20.74 24.34
N PRO A 296 6.05 20.60 25.56
CA PRO A 296 6.00 21.67 26.57
C PRO A 296 7.42 22.19 26.88
N SER A 297 7.66 23.49 26.67
CA SER A 297 8.96 24.11 26.92
C SER A 297 9.32 24.14 28.41
N GLU A 298 8.32 24.14 29.28
CA GLU A 298 8.44 24.25 30.73
C GLU A 298 9.25 23.08 31.32
N VAL A 299 9.12 21.87 30.74
CA VAL A 299 9.84 20.68 31.19
C VAL A 299 11.35 20.80 30.89
N GLU A 300 11.69 21.37 29.73
CA GLU A 300 13.08 21.62 29.35
C GLU A 300 13.68 22.78 30.17
N GLU A 301 12.89 23.83 30.43
CA GLU A 301 13.28 24.96 31.27
C GLU A 301 13.55 24.53 32.72
N ALA A 302 12.71 23.67 33.30
CA ALA A 302 12.96 23.07 34.61
C ALA A 302 14.31 22.34 34.67
N GLY A 303 14.63 21.54 33.65
CA GLY A 303 15.93 20.86 33.56
C GLY A 303 17.11 21.84 33.47
N LEU A 304 16.95 22.97 32.79
CA LEU A 304 17.97 24.03 32.77
C LEU A 304 18.13 24.70 34.14
N MET A 305 17.04 24.91 34.88
CA MET A 305 17.06 25.46 36.24
C MET A 305 17.74 24.49 37.23
N ASP A 306 17.59 23.18 37.02
CA ASP A 306 18.29 22.13 37.78
C ASP A 306 19.78 21.98 37.40
N GLY A 307 20.32 22.86 36.55
CA GLY A 307 21.73 22.91 36.19
C GLY A 307 22.13 21.95 35.06
N LEU A 308 21.18 21.35 34.33
CA LEU A 308 21.51 20.57 33.14
C LEU A 308 22.02 21.50 32.02
N SER A 309 23.09 21.09 31.32
CA SER A 309 23.49 21.77 30.08
C SER A 309 22.46 21.51 28.98
N ARG A 310 22.37 22.39 27.97
CA ARG A 310 21.43 22.21 26.85
C ARG A 310 21.55 20.86 26.15
N LEU A 311 22.78 20.38 25.95
CA LEU A 311 23.01 19.06 25.36
C LEU A 311 22.43 17.97 26.27
N LYS A 312 22.63 18.07 27.59
CA LYS A 312 22.07 17.13 28.56
C LYS A 312 20.54 17.20 28.62
N VAL A 313 19.92 18.37 28.45
CA VAL A 313 18.46 18.51 28.29
C VAL A 313 17.97 17.76 27.05
N ILE A 314 18.65 17.90 25.90
CA ILE A 314 18.29 17.16 24.68
C ILE A 314 18.31 15.65 24.94
N TRP A 315 19.40 15.12 25.50
CA TRP A 315 19.57 13.68 25.71
C TRP A 315 18.68 13.10 26.81
N THR A 316 18.43 13.85 27.89
CA THR A 316 17.77 13.34 29.10
C THR A 316 16.27 13.63 29.11
N ILE A 317 15.83 14.69 28.44
CA ILE A 317 14.44 15.17 28.47
C ILE A 317 13.83 15.08 27.07
N THR A 318 14.36 15.84 26.12
CA THR A 318 13.72 15.99 24.80
C THR A 318 13.67 14.67 24.02
N LEU A 319 14.78 13.92 23.96
CA LEU A 319 14.85 12.66 23.21
C LEU A 319 13.93 11.57 23.78
N PRO A 320 13.91 11.29 25.11
CA PRO A 320 12.96 10.34 25.69
C PRO A 320 11.49 10.72 25.45
N LEU A 321 11.15 12.00 25.60
CA LEU A 321 9.79 12.50 25.30
C LEU A 321 9.44 12.37 23.81
N SER A 322 10.46 12.39 22.94
CA SER A 322 10.30 12.29 21.48
C SER A 322 10.45 10.89 20.93
N LEU A 323 10.52 9.85 21.76
CA LEU A 323 10.71 8.48 21.29
C LEU A 323 9.69 8.04 20.21
N PRO A 324 8.38 8.37 20.30
CA PRO A 324 7.42 8.08 19.24
C PRO A 324 7.76 8.76 17.90
N ALA A 325 8.22 10.00 17.95
CA ALA A 325 8.60 10.77 16.77
C ALA A 325 9.91 10.28 16.18
N LEU A 326 10.90 10.00 17.02
CA LEU A 326 12.18 9.42 16.59
C LEU A 326 11.98 8.07 15.93
N ALA A 327 11.11 7.20 16.47
CA ALA A 327 10.76 5.93 15.84
C ALA A 327 10.14 6.14 14.45
N SER A 328 9.18 7.06 14.33
CA SER A 328 8.53 7.39 13.06
C SER A 328 9.50 7.96 12.02
N VAL A 329 10.35 8.90 12.43
CA VAL A 329 11.38 9.52 11.57
C VAL A 329 12.44 8.50 11.18
N SER A 330 12.89 7.65 12.11
CA SER A 330 13.85 6.59 11.82
C SER A 330 13.32 5.62 10.77
N LEU A 331 12.06 5.18 10.93
CA LEU A 331 11.41 4.30 9.95
C LEU A 331 11.29 4.99 8.59
N TYR A 332 10.89 6.26 8.57
CA TYR A 332 10.76 7.02 7.33
C TYR A 332 12.10 7.18 6.60
N VAL A 333 13.16 7.54 7.33
CA VAL A 333 14.53 7.65 6.79
C VAL A 333 15.04 6.28 6.31
N PHE A 334 14.80 5.22 7.09
CA PHE A 334 15.14 3.86 6.69
C PHE A 334 14.43 3.48 5.39
N MET A 335 13.13 3.74 5.27
CA MET A 335 12.36 3.44 4.06
C MET A 335 12.88 4.21 2.84
N ILE A 336 13.27 5.48 3.00
CA ILE A 336 13.85 6.24 1.89
C ILE A 336 15.17 5.60 1.45
N ALA A 337 16.08 5.32 2.39
CA ALA A 337 17.38 4.73 2.08
C ALA A 337 17.26 3.31 1.50
N TRP A 338 16.35 2.51 2.04
CA TRP A 338 16.10 1.14 1.62
C TRP A 338 15.53 1.06 0.21
N ASN A 339 14.65 2.00 -0.15
CA ASN A 339 14.01 2.08 -1.47
C ASN A 339 14.77 2.98 -2.46
N GLU A 340 15.90 3.56 -2.06
CA GLU A 340 16.66 4.45 -2.93
C GLU A 340 17.23 3.65 -4.11
N PHE A 341 16.82 4.01 -5.31
CA PHE A 341 17.20 3.32 -6.54
C PHE A 341 18.12 4.16 -7.43
N LEU A 342 17.84 5.46 -7.57
CA LEU A 342 18.44 6.30 -8.59
C LEU A 342 19.94 6.50 -8.35
N LEU A 343 20.32 6.87 -7.12
CA LEU A 343 21.72 7.10 -6.78
C LEU A 343 22.49 5.77 -6.76
N ALA A 344 21.90 4.69 -6.25
CA ALA A 344 22.50 3.36 -6.33
C ALA A 344 22.74 2.92 -7.78
N PHE A 345 21.77 3.10 -8.67
CA PHE A 345 21.88 2.77 -10.09
C PHE A 345 22.97 3.56 -10.80
N MET A 346 23.09 4.84 -10.46
CA MET A 346 24.04 5.75 -11.09
C MET A 346 25.47 5.60 -10.54
N LEU A 347 25.63 5.25 -9.26
CA LEU A 347 26.92 5.26 -8.57
C LEU A 347 27.52 3.88 -8.35
N LEU A 348 26.76 2.79 -8.43
CA LEU A 348 27.27 1.43 -8.23
C LEU A 348 27.29 0.65 -9.54
N ASP A 349 28.49 0.21 -9.93
CA ASP A 349 28.73 -0.55 -11.16
C ASP A 349 29.03 -2.03 -10.88
N ASP A 350 29.72 -2.31 -9.76
CA ASP A 350 30.11 -3.67 -9.35
C ASP A 350 28.94 -4.38 -8.64
N PRO A 351 28.46 -5.53 -9.16
CA PRO A 351 27.41 -6.31 -8.53
C PRO A 351 27.69 -6.63 -7.07
N GLY A 352 28.95 -6.89 -6.69
CA GLY A 352 29.33 -7.20 -5.31
C GLY A 352 29.02 -6.10 -4.29
N LYS A 353 28.69 -4.88 -4.75
CA LYS A 353 28.39 -3.71 -3.93
C LYS A 353 26.95 -3.22 -4.06
N PHE A 354 26.11 -3.90 -4.85
CA PHE A 354 24.76 -3.43 -5.11
C PHE A 354 23.91 -3.38 -3.84
N THR A 355 23.13 -2.30 -3.72
CA THR A 355 21.97 -2.27 -2.83
C THR A 355 20.88 -3.16 -3.38
N LEU A 356 19.94 -3.57 -2.53
CA LEU A 356 18.81 -4.43 -2.85
C LEU A 356 18.00 -3.94 -4.06
N THR A 357 17.62 -2.67 -4.09
CA THR A 357 16.87 -2.06 -5.20
C THR A 357 17.63 -2.13 -6.51
N ARG A 358 18.94 -1.84 -6.48
CA ARG A 358 19.84 -1.95 -7.63
C ARG A 358 20.04 -3.39 -8.08
N GLY A 359 20.15 -4.31 -7.14
CA GLY A 359 20.24 -5.76 -7.36
C GLY A 359 18.98 -6.30 -8.03
N ILE A 360 17.79 -5.96 -7.51
CA ILE A 360 16.50 -6.33 -8.12
C ILE A 360 16.38 -5.79 -9.54
N ALA A 361 16.78 -4.54 -9.78
CA ALA A 361 16.77 -3.97 -11.12
C ALA A 361 17.69 -4.73 -12.09
N SER A 362 18.82 -5.29 -11.61
CA SER A 362 19.69 -6.13 -12.43
C SER A 362 19.06 -7.47 -12.83
N LEU A 363 18.05 -7.94 -12.07
CA LEU A 363 17.25 -9.12 -12.42
C LEU A 363 16.22 -8.83 -13.51
N ASN A 364 15.98 -7.57 -13.86
CA ASN A 364 15.07 -7.21 -14.95
C ASN A 364 15.79 -7.29 -16.31
N SER A 365 16.35 -8.46 -16.61
CA SER A 365 16.98 -8.77 -17.90
C SER A 365 16.18 -9.83 -18.64
N SER A 366 16.32 -9.90 -19.96
CA SER A 366 15.65 -10.91 -20.78
C SER A 366 16.08 -12.35 -20.45
N GLU A 367 17.23 -12.50 -19.79
CA GLU A 367 17.81 -13.80 -19.44
C GLU A 367 17.33 -14.30 -18.08
N VAL A 368 16.81 -13.41 -17.22
CA VAL A 368 16.38 -13.77 -15.87
C VAL A 368 14.88 -14.05 -15.85
N PRO A 369 14.47 -15.25 -15.40
CA PRO A 369 13.06 -15.57 -15.17
C PRO A 369 12.35 -14.54 -14.28
N ARG A 370 11.13 -14.14 -14.66
CA ARG A 370 10.32 -13.13 -13.93
C ARG A 370 10.02 -13.56 -12.50
N GLN A 371 9.94 -14.86 -12.23
CA GLN A 371 9.75 -15.42 -10.90
C GLN A 371 10.84 -14.96 -9.90
N HIS A 372 12.10 -14.77 -10.34
CA HIS A 372 13.19 -14.33 -9.46
C HIS A 372 13.09 -12.85 -9.13
N LEU A 373 12.73 -12.02 -10.12
CA LEU A 373 12.45 -10.60 -9.91
C LEU A 373 11.32 -10.43 -8.89
N MET A 374 10.26 -11.22 -9.01
CA MET A 374 9.13 -11.18 -8.08
C MET A 374 9.52 -11.71 -6.70
N ALA A 375 10.29 -12.81 -6.60
CA ALA A 375 10.79 -13.33 -5.33
C ALA A 375 11.67 -12.31 -4.60
N GLY A 376 12.58 -11.64 -5.33
CA GLY A 376 13.39 -10.55 -4.79
C GLY A 376 12.56 -9.37 -4.32
N SER A 377 11.48 -9.04 -5.04
CA SER A 377 10.54 -7.97 -4.65
C SER A 377 9.76 -8.32 -3.38
N VAL A 378 9.34 -9.58 -3.21
CA VAL A 378 8.74 -10.08 -1.96
C VAL A 378 9.73 -9.94 -0.81
N ILE A 379 10.96 -10.46 -0.97
CA ILE A 379 12.01 -10.38 0.07
C ILE A 379 12.29 -8.92 0.44
N ALA A 380 12.34 -8.00 -0.53
CA ALA A 380 12.57 -6.59 -0.26
C ALA A 380 11.46 -5.90 0.54
N THR A 381 10.22 -6.38 0.43
CA THR A 381 9.08 -5.83 1.16
C THR A 381 9.06 -6.27 2.63
N VAL A 382 9.53 -7.49 2.92
CA VAL A 382 9.44 -8.10 4.26
C VAL A 382 10.12 -7.26 5.36
N PRO A 383 11.38 -6.80 5.23
CA PRO A 383 12.02 -6.00 6.27
C PRO A 383 11.27 -4.72 6.62
N ILE A 384 10.69 -4.05 5.63
CA ILE A 384 9.89 -2.84 5.85
C ILE A 384 8.64 -3.18 6.67
N MET A 385 7.93 -4.25 6.31
CA MET A 385 6.74 -4.69 7.05
C MET A 385 7.08 -5.06 8.50
N VAL A 386 8.17 -5.79 8.73
CA VAL A 386 8.62 -6.18 10.07
C VAL A 386 8.97 -4.95 10.91
N LEU A 387 9.72 -4.00 10.34
CA LEU A 387 10.05 -2.75 11.03
C LEU A 387 8.81 -1.91 11.32
N PHE A 388 7.89 -1.78 10.36
CA PHE A 388 6.64 -1.05 10.55
C PHE A 388 5.81 -1.64 11.69
N LEU A 389 5.52 -2.95 11.66
CA LEU A 389 4.74 -3.62 12.69
C LEU A 389 5.43 -3.59 14.07
N GLY A 390 6.76 -3.70 14.10
CA GLY A 390 7.54 -3.58 15.33
C GLY A 390 7.51 -2.16 15.93
N LEU A 391 7.44 -1.13 15.08
CA LEU A 391 7.44 0.28 15.47
C LEU A 391 6.04 0.87 15.66
N GLU A 392 5.00 0.25 15.13
CA GLU A 392 3.59 0.69 15.21
C GLU A 392 3.16 0.99 16.66
N ARG A 393 3.59 0.15 17.61
CA ARG A 393 3.30 0.34 19.06
C ARG A 393 3.86 1.65 19.64
N PHE A 394 4.93 2.19 19.07
CA PHE A 394 5.52 3.46 19.49
C PHE A 394 4.78 4.64 18.85
N MET A 395 4.34 4.48 17.60
CA MET A 395 3.59 5.51 16.87
C MET A 395 2.20 5.76 17.48
N THR A 396 1.50 4.70 17.90
CA THR A 396 0.15 4.78 18.48
C THR A 396 0.12 5.40 19.88
N LYS A 397 1.14 5.17 20.71
CA LYS A 397 1.24 5.76 22.06
C LYS A 397 1.48 7.28 22.06
N GLY A 398 2.12 7.82 21.02
CA GLY A 398 2.35 9.26 20.88
C GLY A 398 1.08 10.08 20.65
N LEU A 399 0.07 9.49 20.00
CA LEU A 399 -1.22 10.13 19.73
C LEU A 399 -2.10 10.27 20.98
N THR A 400 -1.94 9.38 21.97
CA THR A 400 -2.76 9.39 23.20
C THR A 400 -2.19 10.31 24.30
N ALA A 401 -0.90 10.64 24.25
CA ALA A 401 -0.25 11.46 25.27
C ALA A 401 -0.51 12.98 25.11
N GLY A 402 -0.85 13.44 23.90
CA GLY A 402 -1.17 14.85 23.61
C GLY A 402 -2.64 15.25 23.80
N SER A 403 -3.51 14.31 24.20
CA SER A 403 -4.96 14.57 24.39
C SER A 403 -5.30 14.90 25.85
N VAL A 404 -4.32 15.39 26.63
CA VAL A 404 -4.60 15.94 27.95
C VAL A 404 -5.24 17.32 27.75
N LYS A 405 -6.57 17.33 27.88
CA LYS A 405 -7.49 18.46 28.06
C LYS A 405 -6.83 19.83 28.23
N GLY A 406 -6.98 20.67 27.20
CA GLY A 406 -7.23 22.11 27.38
C GLY A 406 -8.72 22.34 27.40
#